data_AF-A0AAV9SRU1-F1
#
_entry.id   AF-A0AAV9SRU1-F1
#
_cell.length_a   1.000
_cell.length_b   1.000
_cell.length_c   1.000
_cell.angle_alpha   90.00
_cell.angle_beta   90.00
_cell.angle_gamma   90.00
#
_symmetry.space_group_name_H-M   'P 1'
#
loop_
_entity.id
_entity.type
_entity.pdbx_description
1 polymer ?
#
loop_
_entity_poly.entity_id
_entity_poly.type
_entity_poly.pdbx_seq_one_letter_code
_entity_poly.pdbx_strand_id
1 'polypeptide(L)'
;MKVGYIPFRESKLTKLFQAFFCGKGIASMIININQCASTYDETLHVMKFSAVAKQVVQVIQDKHVVSPAPCLVGRDGKPLLRDGVIDNQALESYLSEDELLDEEDEGDMSLLPQNELLNMIENLRTKLLAERKKNLVQEMEIRKEMGDAMLQQLLESEELRIREIEELKESHAEKLENTFEMYRDAIKEHAYQCAMNNLEDNYVPLEEFTAEQEKAEALRLEKWCQTEPFPDVAKADHRCKHLYQEKCVHERMCEDKQQLILSLEKRLIDLSQTLEDVRDSFLEKSADLEALQKKADKQSKLTGDVLRQNAEKDREIASLKTQIEKLSQKSPVQPKTKRGLLANIKEAVTSPRKGTSSRSLRKTPKTPQH
;
A
#
# COMPACT_ATOMS: atom_id res chain seq x y z
N MET A 1 -39.96 -5.00 11.42
CA MET A 1 -39.16 -6.25 11.32
C MET A 1 -38.69 -6.60 12.71
N LYS A 2 -38.93 -7.82 13.21
CA LYS A 2 -38.34 -8.26 14.49
C LYS A 2 -36.83 -8.26 14.28
N VAL A 3 -36.13 -7.33 14.93
CA VAL A 3 -34.67 -7.30 14.91
C VAL A 3 -34.22 -8.57 15.63
N GLY A 4 -33.64 -9.50 14.88
CA GLY A 4 -33.09 -10.74 15.44
C GLY A 4 -32.07 -10.41 16.52
N TYR A 5 -31.94 -11.29 17.51
CA TYR A 5 -30.89 -11.21 18.51
C TYR A 5 -29.53 -11.12 17.82
N ILE A 6 -28.76 -10.07 18.09
CA ILE A 6 -27.40 -9.90 17.54
C ILE A 6 -26.42 -10.64 18.47
N PRO A 7 -25.63 -11.60 17.96
CA PRO A 7 -24.89 -12.57 18.77
C PRO A 7 -23.61 -12.02 19.42
N PHE A 8 -23.63 -10.81 19.97
CA PHE A 8 -22.44 -10.23 20.62
C PHE A 8 -21.96 -11.01 21.85
N ARG A 9 -22.85 -11.78 22.51
CA ARG A 9 -22.52 -12.54 23.72
C ARG A 9 -22.07 -13.98 23.48
N GLU A 10 -22.04 -14.45 22.23
CA GLU A 10 -21.62 -15.82 21.92
C GLU A 10 -20.10 -16.02 22.11
N SER A 11 -19.30 -14.96 21.94
CA SER A 11 -17.85 -15.01 22.16
C SER A 11 -17.34 -13.77 22.92
N LYS A 12 -16.22 -13.94 23.64
CA LYS A 12 -15.49 -12.82 24.24
C LYS A 12 -15.03 -11.81 23.18
N LEU A 13 -14.66 -12.30 21.99
CA LEU A 13 -14.22 -11.46 20.87
C LEU A 13 -15.36 -10.59 20.35
N THR A 14 -16.52 -11.17 20.09
CA THR A 14 -17.70 -10.43 19.61
C THR A 14 -18.20 -9.43 20.65
N LYS A 15 -18.03 -9.74 21.95
CA LYS A 15 -18.36 -8.82 23.05
C LYS A 15 -17.46 -7.59 23.06
N LEU A 16 -16.18 -7.74 22.75
CA LEU A 16 -15.24 -6.61 22.61
C LEU A 16 -15.64 -5.70 21.44
N PHE A 17 -16.04 -6.29 20.32
CA PHE A 17 -16.44 -5.53 19.13
C PHE A 17 -17.82 -4.88 19.20
N GLN A 18 -18.65 -5.25 20.21
CA GLN A 18 -19.99 -4.69 20.39
C GLN A 18 -19.99 -3.15 20.40
N ALA A 19 -19.04 -2.53 21.09
CA ALA A 19 -18.98 -1.06 21.20
C ALA A 19 -18.77 -0.39 19.82
N PHE A 20 -17.93 -0.98 18.97
CA PHE A 20 -17.62 -0.44 17.65
C PHE A 20 -18.81 -0.59 16.69
N PHE A 21 -19.45 -1.75 16.65
CA PHE A 21 -20.61 -1.98 15.79
C PHE A 21 -21.88 -1.24 16.27
N CYS A 22 -21.96 -0.88 17.56
CA CYS A 22 -23.03 -0.03 18.11
C CYS A 22 -22.75 1.48 18.01
N GLY A 23 -21.78 1.91 17.20
CA GLY A 23 -21.54 3.33 16.88
C GLY A 23 -20.76 4.12 17.93
N LYS A 24 -20.08 3.46 18.87
CA LYS A 24 -19.22 4.11 19.88
C LYS A 24 -17.75 4.17 19.47
N GLY A 25 -17.44 3.90 18.19
CA GLY A 25 -16.09 3.93 17.66
C GLY A 25 -16.09 3.77 16.13
N ILE A 26 -14.92 3.95 15.52
CA ILE A 26 -14.70 3.71 14.09
C ILE A 26 -14.07 2.32 13.96
N ALA A 27 -14.62 1.48 13.09
CA ALA A 27 -14.02 0.19 12.75
C ALA A 27 -13.40 0.24 11.36
N SER A 28 -12.18 -0.28 11.22
CA SER A 28 -11.54 -0.55 9.93
C SER A 28 -11.17 -2.03 9.87
N MET A 29 -11.37 -2.64 8.70
CA MET A 29 -11.08 -4.05 8.45
C MET A 29 -9.99 -4.13 7.39
N ILE A 30 -8.90 -4.84 7.72
CA ILE A 30 -7.83 -5.17 6.77
C ILE A 30 -8.01 -6.64 6.41
N ILE A 31 -8.01 -6.93 5.11
CA ILE A 31 -8.23 -8.27 4.58
C ILE A 31 -6.96 -8.68 3.83
N ASN A 32 -6.34 -9.75 4.31
CA ASN A 32 -5.17 -10.34 3.67
C ASN A 32 -5.65 -11.48 2.75
N ILE A 33 -5.14 -11.50 1.52
CA ILE A 33 -5.53 -12.48 0.50
C ILE A 33 -4.32 -13.33 0.13
N ASN A 34 -4.50 -14.66 0.12
CA ASN A 34 -3.52 -15.57 -0.47
C ASN A 34 -3.75 -15.66 -1.99
N GLN A 35 -2.67 -15.54 -2.76
CA GLN A 35 -2.70 -15.58 -4.22
C GLN A 35 -2.74 -17.02 -4.76
N CYS A 36 -2.51 -18.03 -3.91
CA CYS A 36 -2.51 -19.43 -4.30
C CYS A 36 -3.92 -19.93 -4.65
N ALA A 37 -4.05 -20.65 -5.77
CA ALA A 37 -5.32 -21.19 -6.22
C ALA A 37 -5.88 -22.29 -5.30
N SER A 38 -5.03 -22.99 -4.55
CA SER A 38 -5.47 -24.05 -3.62
C SER A 38 -6.33 -23.53 -2.47
N THR A 39 -6.15 -22.27 -2.07
CA THR A 39 -6.94 -21.60 -1.03
C THR A 39 -8.05 -20.71 -1.61
N TYR A 40 -8.41 -20.89 -2.88
CA TYR A 40 -9.39 -20.03 -3.56
C TYR A 40 -10.74 -20.00 -2.84
N ASP A 41 -11.25 -21.15 -2.40
CA ASP A 41 -12.55 -21.23 -1.72
C ASP A 41 -12.55 -20.51 -0.36
N GLU A 42 -11.43 -20.55 0.36
CA GLU A 42 -11.24 -19.82 1.62
C GLU A 42 -11.16 -18.31 1.36
N THR A 43 -10.35 -17.88 0.39
CA THR A 43 -10.27 -16.48 -0.04
C THR A 43 -11.64 -15.96 -0.49
N LEU A 44 -12.40 -16.76 -1.26
CA LEU A 44 -13.74 -16.41 -1.69
C LEU A 44 -14.70 -16.27 -0.51
N HIS A 45 -14.59 -17.11 0.52
CA HIS A 45 -15.39 -17.00 1.73
C HIS A 45 -15.10 -15.69 2.49
N VAL A 46 -13.83 -15.33 2.66
CA VAL A 46 -13.41 -14.06 3.29
C VAL A 46 -13.93 -12.85 2.51
N MET A 47 -13.85 -12.91 1.17
CA MET A 47 -14.36 -11.84 0.30
C MET A 47 -15.89 -11.72 0.34
N LYS A 48 -16.62 -12.83 0.47
CA LYS A 48 -18.08 -12.79 0.71
C LYS A 48 -18.39 -12.14 2.05
N PHE A 49 -17.66 -12.50 3.10
CA PHE A 49 -17.83 -11.90 4.42
C PHE A 49 -17.56 -10.39 4.41
N SER A 50 -16.51 -9.93 3.74
CA SER A 50 -16.20 -8.50 3.64
C SER A 50 -17.26 -7.70 2.87
N ALA A 51 -17.82 -8.27 1.81
CA ALA A 51 -18.91 -7.68 1.07
C ALA A 51 -20.17 -7.47 1.94
N VAL A 52 -20.45 -8.41 2.85
CA VAL A 52 -21.53 -8.27 3.85
C VAL A 52 -21.17 -7.25 4.92
N ALA A 53 -19.94 -7.29 5.44
CA ALA A 53 -19.48 -6.35 6.47
C ALA A 53 -19.54 -4.88 5.99
N LYS A 54 -19.26 -4.62 4.71
CA LYS A 54 -19.37 -3.29 4.09
C LYS A 54 -20.79 -2.71 4.14
N GLN A 55 -21.83 -3.55 4.20
CA GLN A 55 -23.22 -3.10 4.26
C GLN A 55 -23.62 -2.62 5.66
N VAL A 56 -22.79 -2.88 6.67
CA VAL A 56 -23.05 -2.45 8.04
C VAL A 56 -22.72 -0.96 8.17
N VAL A 57 -23.75 -0.13 8.14
CA VAL A 57 -23.63 1.32 8.34
C VAL A 57 -23.58 1.61 9.84
N GLN A 58 -22.43 2.10 10.32
CA GLN A 58 -22.29 2.62 11.67
C GLN A 58 -22.76 4.07 11.69
N VAL A 59 -23.90 4.35 12.32
CA VAL A 59 -24.33 5.73 12.61
C VAL A 59 -23.52 6.20 13.81
N ILE A 60 -22.31 6.68 13.55
CA ILE A 60 -21.49 7.34 14.56
C ILE A 60 -22.17 8.68 14.82
N GLN A 61 -22.74 8.88 16.01
CA GLN A 61 -23.08 10.23 16.45
C GLN A 61 -21.78 11.02 16.47
N ASP A 62 -21.74 12.14 15.76
CA ASP A 62 -20.57 13.00 15.62
C ASP A 62 -20.24 13.66 16.98
N LYS A 63 -19.73 12.85 17.90
CA LYS A 63 -19.06 13.29 19.11
C LYS A 63 -17.63 13.51 18.68
N HIS A 64 -17.35 14.78 18.36
CA HIS A 64 -16.05 15.32 18.05
C HIS A 64 -14.94 14.50 18.72
N VAL A 65 -14.15 13.84 17.87
CA VAL A 65 -12.91 13.18 18.25
C VAL A 65 -12.06 14.23 18.95
N VAL A 66 -12.02 14.16 20.28
CA VAL A 66 -11.07 14.94 21.09
C VAL A 66 -9.70 14.49 20.62
N SER A 67 -8.97 15.38 19.96
CA SER A 67 -7.61 15.11 19.51
C SER A 67 -6.75 14.70 20.73
N PRO A 68 -5.74 13.83 20.57
CA PRO A 68 -4.89 13.38 21.66
C PRO A 68 -3.92 14.48 22.16
N ALA A 69 -4.22 15.76 21.90
CA ALA A 69 -3.46 16.88 22.43
C ALA A 69 -3.83 17.11 23.92
N PRO A 70 -2.88 17.54 24.77
CA PRO A 70 -3.16 17.82 26.18
C PRO A 70 -4.27 18.88 26.30
N CYS A 71 -5.44 18.49 26.83
CA CYS A 71 -6.53 19.40 27.11
C CYS A 71 -6.41 19.92 28.54
N LEU A 72 -6.68 21.21 28.76
CA LEU A 72 -6.77 21.77 30.10
C LEU A 72 -8.05 21.23 30.77
N VAL A 73 -7.89 20.63 31.94
CA VAL A 73 -8.97 19.98 32.69
C VAL A 73 -9.21 20.77 33.97
N GLY A 74 -10.48 21.00 34.31
CA GLY A 74 -10.89 21.66 35.55
C GLY A 74 -10.66 20.77 36.78
N ARG A 75 -10.85 21.34 37.97
CA ARG A 75 -10.65 20.66 39.27
C ARG A 75 -11.62 19.49 39.49
N ASP A 76 -12.72 19.47 38.74
CA ASP A 76 -13.75 18.42 38.69
C ASP A 76 -13.47 17.34 37.63
N GLY A 77 -12.31 17.39 36.95
CA GLY A 77 -11.92 16.40 35.95
C GLY A 77 -12.61 16.58 34.60
N LYS A 78 -13.35 17.67 34.38
CA LYS A 78 -14.02 17.95 33.10
C LYS A 78 -13.16 18.84 32.19
N PRO A 79 -13.18 18.63 30.87
CA PRO A 79 -12.47 19.48 29.92
C PRO A 79 -12.99 20.92 29.99
N LEU A 80 -12.10 21.90 30.17
CA LEU A 80 -12.46 23.33 30.22
C LEU A 80 -12.85 23.91 28.84
N LEU A 81 -12.67 23.12 27.78
CA LEU A 81 -12.93 23.52 26.41
C LEU A 81 -14.07 22.68 25.84
N ARG A 82 -15.23 23.30 25.66
CA ARG A 82 -16.37 22.72 24.94
C ARG A 82 -16.67 23.63 23.74
N ASP A 83 -16.62 23.07 22.52
CA ASP A 83 -16.93 23.78 21.26
C ASP A 83 -16.05 25.00 20.89
N GLY A 84 -14.82 25.11 21.40
CA GLY A 84 -13.91 26.20 21.01
C GLY A 84 -14.30 27.58 21.55
N VAL A 85 -15.31 27.64 22.42
CA VAL A 85 -15.64 28.80 23.25
C VAL A 85 -15.18 28.48 24.67
N ILE A 86 -14.43 29.38 25.29
CA ILE A 86 -14.14 29.28 26.72
C ILE A 86 -15.51 29.40 27.42
N ASP A 87 -15.91 28.37 28.16
CA ASP A 87 -17.10 28.46 28.99
C ASP A 87 -16.80 29.47 30.10
N ASN A 88 -17.24 30.72 29.92
CA ASN A 88 -16.99 31.80 30.85
C ASN A 88 -17.53 31.48 32.24
N GLN A 89 -18.56 30.64 32.36
CA GLN A 89 -19.11 30.19 33.64
C GLN A 89 -18.16 29.23 34.37
N ALA A 90 -17.52 28.32 33.63
CA ALA A 90 -16.53 27.39 34.18
C ALA A 90 -15.19 28.07 34.48
N LEU A 91 -14.82 29.10 33.69
CA LEU A 91 -13.63 29.92 33.94
C LEU A 91 -13.84 30.85 35.15
N GLU A 92 -15.02 31.46 35.32
CA GLU A 92 -15.35 32.24 36.53
C GLU A 92 -15.33 31.38 37.78
N SER A 93 -15.89 30.17 37.72
CA SER A 93 -15.85 29.22 38.83
C SER A 93 -14.44 28.76 39.20
N TYR A 94 -13.48 28.84 38.27
CA TYR A 94 -12.06 28.55 38.51
C TYR A 94 -11.29 29.75 39.08
N LEU A 95 -11.82 30.97 38.89
CA LEU A 95 -11.23 32.23 39.36
C LEU A 95 -11.91 32.79 40.62
N SER A 96 -13.04 32.21 41.04
CA SER A 96 -13.74 32.60 42.26
C SER A 96 -12.96 32.09 43.47
N GLU A 97 -12.11 32.95 44.05
CA GLU A 97 -11.31 32.71 45.27
C GLU A 97 -12.14 32.74 46.58
N ASP A 98 -13.45 32.51 46.53
CA ASP A 98 -14.37 32.86 47.63
C ASP A 98 -14.52 31.80 48.74
N GLU A 99 -13.62 30.82 48.88
CA GLU A 99 -13.78 29.80 49.94
C GLU A 99 -12.50 29.23 50.59
N LEU A 100 -11.37 29.94 50.56
CA LEU A 100 -10.17 29.53 51.32
C LEU A 100 -9.41 30.72 51.95
N LEU A 101 -10.13 31.61 52.62
CA LEU A 101 -9.52 32.48 53.63
C LEU A 101 -9.83 31.93 55.02
N ASP A 102 -9.01 30.98 55.48
CA ASP A 102 -8.79 30.85 56.91
C ASP A 102 -8.04 32.13 57.34
N GLU A 103 -8.71 32.96 58.15
CA GLU A 103 -8.28 34.32 58.57
C GLU A 103 -7.03 34.34 59.49
N GLU A 104 -6.13 33.36 59.46
CA GLU A 104 -5.07 33.21 60.48
C GLU A 104 -3.63 33.11 59.98
N ASP A 105 -3.30 33.62 58.79
CA ASP A 105 -1.87 33.79 58.44
C ASP A 105 -1.60 35.08 57.65
N GLU A 106 -1.81 36.23 58.29
CA GLU A 106 -1.16 37.49 57.90
C GLU A 106 0.35 37.46 58.26
N GLY A 107 1.07 36.50 57.68
CA GLY A 107 2.48 36.24 57.94
C GLY A 107 3.32 36.32 56.66
N ASP A 108 3.55 37.54 56.18
CA ASP A 108 4.66 37.90 55.27
C ASP A 108 4.85 37.02 54.01
N MET A 109 3.87 37.05 53.11
CA MET A 109 4.11 36.67 51.71
C MET A 109 4.88 37.81 51.01
N SER A 110 6.17 37.92 51.33
CA SER A 110 7.09 38.82 50.65
C SER A 110 7.01 38.58 49.14
N LEU A 111 6.40 39.54 48.45
CA LEU A 111 6.24 39.58 47.01
C LEU A 111 7.64 39.53 46.37
N LEU A 112 8.02 38.38 45.82
CA LEU A 112 9.16 38.29 44.91
C LEU A 112 9.04 39.45 43.90
N PRO A 113 10.08 40.29 43.75
CA PRO A 113 10.01 41.43 42.85
C PRO A 113 9.51 40.97 41.49
N GLN A 114 8.57 41.70 40.90
CA GLN A 114 7.90 41.31 39.65
C GLN A 114 8.89 40.95 38.53
N ASN A 115 10.07 41.54 38.55
CA ASN A 115 11.18 41.23 37.65
C ASN A 115 11.77 39.82 37.84
N GLU A 116 11.91 39.34 39.07
CA GLU A 116 12.43 37.99 39.38
C GLU A 116 11.43 36.92 38.98
N LEU A 117 10.13 37.16 39.18
CA LEU A 117 9.06 36.27 38.73
C LEU A 117 9.01 36.17 37.20
N LEU A 118 9.12 37.29 36.49
CA LEU A 118 9.19 37.29 35.02
C LEU A 118 10.42 36.52 34.51
N ASN A 119 11.57 36.71 35.15
CA ASN A 119 12.81 36.01 34.80
C ASN A 119 12.69 34.49 35.07
N MET A 120 12.03 34.10 36.16
CA MET A 120 11.73 32.69 36.45
C MET A 120 10.78 32.07 35.41
N ILE A 121 9.73 32.79 35.00
CA ILE A 121 8.80 32.34 33.95
C ILE A 121 9.54 32.15 32.62
N GLU A 122 10.43 33.07 32.25
CA GLU A 122 11.20 32.98 31.02
C GLU A 122 12.22 31.82 31.05
N ASN A 123 12.86 31.58 32.21
CA ASN A 123 13.72 30.43 32.45
C ASN A 123 12.96 29.09 32.40
N LEU A 124 11.73 29.04 32.93
CA LEU A 124 10.90 27.83 32.84
C LEU A 124 10.42 27.58 31.41
N ARG A 125 10.08 28.63 30.66
CA ARG A 125 9.71 28.52 29.23
C ARG A 125 10.87 28.00 28.38
N THR A 126 12.08 28.51 28.59
CA THR A 126 13.26 28.04 27.87
C THR A 126 13.59 26.59 28.21
N LYS A 127 13.53 26.20 29.48
CA LYS A 127 13.69 24.79 29.91
C LYS A 127 12.62 23.87 29.32
N LEU A 128 11.36 24.29 29.31
CA LEU A 128 10.26 23.53 28.71
C LEU A 128 10.48 23.32 27.20
N LEU A 129 10.91 24.36 26.49
CA LEU A 129 11.22 24.27 25.06
C LEU A 129 12.43 23.37 24.81
N ALA A 130 13.46 23.44 25.65
CA ALA A 130 14.64 22.57 25.56
C ALA A 130 14.27 21.10 25.78
N GLU A 131 13.49 20.80 26.82
CA GLU A 131 13.01 19.44 27.10
C GLU A 131 12.10 18.92 25.98
N ARG A 132 11.19 19.73 25.44
CA ARG A 132 10.36 19.32 24.28
C ARG A 132 11.20 18.98 23.06
N LYS A 133 12.24 19.77 22.77
CA LYS A 133 13.18 19.49 21.66
C LYS A 133 13.95 18.20 21.89
N LYS A 134 14.49 18.01 23.10
CA LYS A 134 15.22 16.79 23.49
C LYS A 134 14.34 15.55 23.36
N ASN A 135 13.11 15.61 23.87
CA ASN A 135 12.15 14.51 23.79
C ASN A 135 11.78 14.17 22.34
N LEU A 136 11.60 15.19 21.48
CA LEU A 136 11.34 14.96 20.05
C LEU A 136 12.51 14.26 19.35
N VAL A 137 13.75 14.66 19.66
CA VAL A 137 14.95 14.01 19.11
C VAL A 137 15.06 12.56 19.57
N GLN A 138 14.86 12.31 20.87
CA GLN A 138 14.90 10.96 21.44
C GLN A 138 13.84 10.05 20.82
N GLU A 139 12.62 10.54 20.63
CA GLU A 139 11.58 9.74 19.97
C GLU A 139 11.89 9.48 18.49
N MET A 140 12.47 10.46 17.79
CA MET A 140 12.88 10.23 16.40
C MET A 140 13.97 9.16 16.32
N GLU A 141 14.89 9.12 17.28
CA GLU A 141 15.95 8.12 17.38
C GLU A 141 15.40 6.74 17.76
N ILE A 142 14.51 6.63 18.75
CA ILE A 142 13.86 5.37 19.14
C ILE A 142 13.08 4.78 17.97
N ARG A 143 12.29 5.58 17.24
CA ARG A 143 11.55 5.09 16.06
C ARG A 143 12.46 4.62 14.95
N LYS A 144 13.60 5.30 14.76
CA LYS A 144 14.60 4.89 13.77
C LYS A 144 15.23 3.56 14.17
N GLU A 145 15.73 3.43 15.40
CA GLU A 145 16.33 2.20 15.91
C GLU A 145 15.34 1.02 15.86
N MET A 146 14.09 1.25 16.25
CA MET A 146 13.03 0.24 16.17
C MET A 146 12.73 -0.15 14.71
N GLY A 147 12.71 0.83 13.80
CA GLY A 147 12.51 0.59 12.37
C GLY A 147 13.65 -0.21 11.76
N ASP A 148 14.89 0.15 12.08
CA ASP A 148 16.10 -0.53 11.63
C ASP A 148 16.14 -1.98 12.16
N ALA A 149 15.81 -2.20 13.43
CA ALA A 149 15.72 -3.54 14.02
C ALA A 149 14.62 -4.41 13.39
N MET A 150 13.44 -3.82 13.11
CA MET A 150 12.35 -4.54 12.45
C MET A 150 12.72 -4.91 11.01
N LEU A 151 13.41 -4.02 10.30
CA LEU A 151 13.90 -4.27 8.94
C LEU A 151 14.96 -5.39 8.93
N GLN A 152 15.92 -5.34 9.86
CA GLN A 152 16.94 -6.36 10.06
C GLN A 152 16.29 -7.75 10.25
N GLN A 153 15.29 -7.86 11.14
CA GLN A 153 14.58 -9.12 11.39
C GLN A 153 13.84 -9.63 10.15
N LEU A 154 13.24 -8.74 9.36
CA LEU A 154 12.57 -9.10 8.09
C LEU A 154 13.57 -9.69 7.09
N LEU A 155 14.71 -9.03 6.89
CA LEU A 155 15.76 -9.49 5.98
C LEU A 155 16.33 -10.85 6.42
N GLU A 156 16.63 -11.02 7.72
CA GLU A 156 17.10 -12.30 8.25
C GLU A 156 16.06 -13.42 8.04
N SER A 157 14.77 -13.13 8.22
CA SER A 157 13.70 -14.10 7.99
C SER A 157 13.51 -14.47 6.51
N GLU A 158 13.75 -13.52 5.60
CA GLU A 158 13.71 -13.75 4.16
C GLU A 158 14.88 -14.62 3.73
N GLU A 159 16.09 -14.32 4.21
CA GLU A 159 17.30 -15.08 3.90
C GLU A 159 17.19 -16.54 4.36
N LEU A 160 16.62 -16.79 5.54
CA LEU A 160 16.34 -18.14 6.02
C LEU A 160 15.36 -18.88 5.11
N ARG A 161 14.26 -18.24 4.69
CA ARG A 161 13.30 -18.86 3.75
C ARG A 161 13.92 -19.16 2.40
N ILE A 162 14.78 -18.28 1.89
CA ILE A 162 15.49 -18.50 0.62
C ILE A 162 16.37 -19.74 0.74
N ARG A 163 17.16 -19.86 1.82
CA ARG A 163 18.00 -21.03 2.09
C ARG A 163 17.18 -22.33 2.17
N GLU A 164 16.08 -22.32 2.92
CA GLU A 164 15.20 -23.50 3.02
C GLU A 164 14.65 -23.94 1.65
N ILE A 165 14.28 -22.99 0.79
CA ILE A 165 13.81 -23.27 -0.57
C ILE A 165 14.94 -23.84 -1.43
N GLU A 166 16.16 -23.33 -1.28
CA GLU A 166 17.32 -23.76 -2.05
C GLU A 166 17.76 -25.17 -1.66
N GLU A 167 17.82 -25.48 -0.36
CA GLU A 167 18.07 -26.84 0.15
C GLU A 167 17.00 -27.83 -0.34
N LEU A 168 15.71 -27.41 -0.34
CA LEU A 168 14.64 -28.25 -0.85
C LEU A 168 14.82 -28.54 -2.35
N LYS A 169 15.18 -27.52 -3.15
CA LYS A 169 15.48 -27.69 -4.58
C LYS A 169 16.66 -28.63 -4.82
N GLU A 170 17.75 -28.47 -4.06
CA GLU A 170 18.93 -29.33 -4.16
C GLU A 170 18.57 -30.78 -3.81
N SER A 171 17.85 -31.01 -2.71
CA SER A 171 17.41 -32.36 -2.32
C SER A 171 16.48 -33.00 -3.35
N HIS A 172 15.66 -32.21 -4.04
CA HIS A 172 14.81 -32.69 -5.12
C HIS A 172 15.64 -33.05 -6.36
N ALA A 173 16.62 -32.20 -6.71
CA ALA A 173 17.53 -32.47 -7.83
C ALA A 173 18.36 -33.74 -7.58
N GLU A 174 18.89 -33.93 -6.37
CA GLU A 174 19.64 -35.13 -5.99
C GLU A 174 18.77 -36.40 -6.10
N LYS A 175 17.51 -36.34 -5.64
CA LYS A 175 16.57 -37.46 -5.80
C LYS A 175 16.35 -37.79 -7.27
N LEU A 176 16.17 -36.78 -8.13
CA LEU A 176 16.01 -37.00 -9.57
C LEU A 176 17.26 -37.66 -10.17
N GLU A 177 18.46 -37.16 -9.85
CA GLU A 177 19.71 -37.74 -10.34
C GLU A 177 19.87 -39.19 -9.88
N ASN A 178 19.60 -39.47 -8.60
CA ASN A 178 19.64 -40.83 -8.06
C ASN A 178 18.67 -41.77 -8.79
N THR A 179 17.44 -41.31 -9.07
CA THR A 179 16.51 -42.12 -9.86
C THR A 179 16.99 -42.33 -11.30
N PHE A 180 17.62 -41.32 -11.91
CA PHE A 180 18.16 -41.42 -13.25
C PHE A 180 19.34 -42.40 -13.32
N GLU A 181 20.22 -42.39 -12.32
CA GLU A 181 21.30 -43.39 -12.16
C GLU A 181 20.73 -44.81 -12.06
N MET A 182 19.70 -45.03 -11.23
CA MET A 182 19.03 -46.33 -11.14
C MET A 182 18.47 -46.82 -12.48
N TYR A 183 17.79 -45.95 -13.23
CA TYR A 183 17.27 -46.32 -14.55
C TYR A 183 18.38 -46.62 -15.55
N ARG A 184 19.44 -45.81 -15.53
CA ARG A 184 20.60 -45.97 -16.41
C ARG A 184 21.30 -47.30 -16.17
N ASP A 185 21.49 -47.69 -14.91
CA ASP A 185 22.09 -48.98 -14.56
C ASP A 185 21.16 -50.15 -14.86
N ALA A 186 19.84 -50.02 -14.62
CA ALA A 186 18.88 -51.05 -15.03
C ALA A 186 18.87 -51.28 -16.54
N ILE A 187 18.99 -50.21 -17.35
CA ILE A 187 19.09 -50.31 -18.81
C ILE A 187 20.41 -50.98 -19.22
N LYS A 188 21.54 -50.63 -18.59
CA LYS A 188 22.84 -51.29 -18.85
C LYS A 188 22.78 -52.79 -18.53
N GLU A 189 22.24 -53.15 -17.38
CA GLU A 189 22.08 -54.54 -16.95
C GLU A 189 21.18 -55.33 -17.91
N HIS A 190 20.03 -54.76 -18.30
CA HIS A 190 19.15 -55.38 -19.28
C HIS A 190 19.85 -55.57 -20.63
N ALA A 191 20.59 -54.57 -21.10
CA ALA A 191 21.37 -54.67 -22.34
C ALA A 191 22.46 -55.75 -22.25
N TYR A 192 23.16 -55.84 -21.12
CA TYR A 192 24.17 -56.86 -20.86
C TYR A 192 23.55 -58.27 -20.83
N GLN A 193 22.45 -58.45 -20.10
CA GLN A 193 21.72 -59.72 -20.04
C GLN A 193 21.21 -60.14 -21.41
N CYS A 194 20.64 -59.23 -22.21
CA CYS A 194 20.29 -59.51 -23.59
C CYS A 194 21.50 -59.95 -24.42
N ALA A 195 22.66 -59.30 -24.27
CA ALA A 195 23.86 -59.69 -25.00
C ALA A 195 24.39 -61.07 -24.57
N MET A 196 24.35 -61.39 -23.27
CA MET A 196 24.76 -62.70 -22.75
C MET A 196 23.81 -63.82 -23.17
N ASN A 197 22.50 -63.62 -23.08
CA ASN A 197 21.50 -64.59 -23.54
C ASN A 197 21.61 -64.85 -25.05
N ASN A 198 21.86 -63.81 -25.86
CA ASN A 198 22.15 -64.01 -27.29
C ASN A 198 23.43 -64.82 -27.53
N LEU A 199 24.44 -64.72 -26.66
CA LEU A 199 25.65 -65.53 -26.79
C LEU A 199 25.39 -66.99 -26.40
N GLU A 200 24.57 -67.22 -25.37
CA GLU A 200 24.16 -68.55 -24.92
C GLU A 200 23.24 -69.24 -25.94
N ASP A 201 22.25 -68.54 -26.48
CA ASP A 201 21.32 -69.05 -27.51
C ASP A 201 22.04 -69.40 -28.84
N ASN A 202 23.19 -68.75 -29.11
CA ASN A 202 24.01 -69.02 -30.30
C ASN A 202 25.21 -69.93 -29.99
N TYR A 203 25.31 -70.50 -28.79
CA TYR A 203 26.40 -71.38 -28.41
C TYR A 203 26.12 -72.81 -28.88
N VAL A 204 26.95 -73.31 -29.81
CA VAL A 204 26.91 -74.71 -30.24
C VAL A 204 28.13 -75.42 -29.64
N PRO A 205 27.93 -76.47 -28.82
CA PRO A 205 29.03 -77.29 -28.31
C PRO A 205 29.91 -77.83 -29.44
N LEU A 206 31.23 -77.87 -29.23
CA LEU A 206 32.18 -78.20 -30.29
C LEU A 206 31.93 -79.59 -30.88
N GLU A 207 31.50 -80.54 -30.06
CA GLU A 207 31.15 -81.90 -30.45
C GLU A 207 29.89 -81.96 -31.32
N GLU A 208 28.90 -81.11 -31.06
CA GLU A 208 27.71 -80.97 -31.92
C GLU A 208 28.07 -80.28 -33.23
N PHE A 209 28.92 -79.26 -33.19
CA PHE A 209 29.41 -78.58 -34.39
C PHE A 209 30.21 -79.52 -35.32
N THR A 210 31.11 -80.35 -34.76
CA THR A 210 31.89 -81.31 -35.56
C THR A 210 31.02 -82.44 -36.09
N ALA A 211 30.07 -82.96 -35.31
CA ALA A 211 29.12 -83.96 -35.76
C ALA A 211 28.18 -83.43 -36.85
N GLU A 212 27.75 -82.16 -36.74
CA GLU A 212 26.93 -81.51 -37.76
C GLU A 212 27.74 -81.19 -39.03
N GLN A 213 29.05 -80.92 -38.89
CA GLN A 213 29.96 -80.74 -40.02
C GLN A 213 30.19 -82.06 -40.78
N GLU A 214 30.41 -83.18 -40.08
CA GLU A 214 30.51 -84.52 -40.69
C GLU A 214 29.18 -84.95 -41.34
N LYS A 215 28.04 -84.66 -40.70
CA LYS A 215 26.71 -84.85 -41.31
C LYS A 215 26.49 -83.95 -42.51
N ALA A 216 26.91 -82.69 -42.48
CA ALA A 216 26.77 -81.77 -43.60
C ALA A 216 27.68 -82.16 -44.78
N GLU A 217 28.84 -82.77 -44.53
CA GLU A 217 29.69 -83.39 -45.56
C GLU A 217 29.07 -84.67 -46.14
N ALA A 218 28.49 -85.53 -45.30
CA ALA A 218 27.73 -86.71 -45.73
C ALA A 218 26.48 -86.33 -46.54
N LEU A 219 25.75 -85.31 -46.08
CA LEU A 219 24.59 -84.72 -46.77
C LEU A 219 25.02 -83.98 -48.04
N ARG A 220 26.21 -83.36 -48.11
CA ARG A 220 26.75 -82.77 -49.36
C ARG A 220 27.01 -83.84 -50.42
N LEU A 221 27.45 -85.02 -49.99
CA LEU A 221 27.57 -86.20 -50.86
C LEU A 221 26.20 -86.69 -51.33
N GLU A 222 25.18 -86.61 -50.47
CA GLU A 222 23.80 -87.07 -50.75
C GLU A 222 22.97 -86.03 -51.56
N LYS A 223 23.24 -84.74 -51.40
CA LYS A 223 22.58 -83.61 -52.08
C LYS A 223 23.05 -83.36 -53.51
N TRP A 224 23.97 -84.17 -54.04
CA TRP A 224 24.28 -84.15 -55.47
C TRP A 224 23.16 -84.72 -56.35
N CYS A 225 22.03 -85.17 -55.79
CA CYS A 225 20.95 -85.73 -56.59
C CYS A 225 19.56 -85.09 -56.52
N GLN A 226 19.17 -84.20 -55.59
CA GLN A 226 17.79 -83.69 -55.59
C GLN A 226 17.64 -82.23 -55.12
N THR A 227 16.83 -81.50 -55.88
CA THR A 227 16.65 -80.04 -55.88
C THR A 227 15.39 -79.61 -55.10
N GLU A 228 15.56 -78.65 -54.17
CA GLU A 228 14.59 -77.65 -53.60
C GLU A 228 13.34 -78.15 -52.81
N PRO A 229 12.60 -77.33 -51.99
CA PRO A 229 12.64 -75.86 -51.84
C PRO A 229 12.65 -75.24 -50.41
N PHE A 230 12.89 -73.92 -50.38
CA PHE A 230 12.97 -72.94 -49.26
C PHE A 230 11.74 -72.79 -48.33
N PRO A 231 11.91 -72.24 -47.10
CA PRO A 231 10.81 -71.97 -46.16
C PRO A 231 10.17 -70.57 -46.29
N ASP A 232 8.85 -70.61 -46.42
CA ASP A 232 7.76 -69.69 -46.02
C ASP A 232 8.03 -68.17 -45.84
N VAL A 233 7.64 -67.41 -46.87
CA VAL A 233 7.72 -65.94 -46.99
C VAL A 233 6.57 -65.21 -46.26
N ALA A 234 5.51 -65.91 -45.83
CA ALA A 234 4.27 -65.27 -45.34
C ALA A 234 4.38 -64.61 -43.95
N LYS A 235 5.19 -65.16 -43.03
CA LYS A 235 5.32 -64.61 -41.66
C LYS A 235 6.17 -63.34 -41.57
N ALA A 236 7.13 -63.17 -42.48
CA ALA A 236 7.95 -61.96 -42.55
C ALA A 236 7.15 -60.75 -43.07
N ASP A 237 6.24 -60.98 -44.02
CA ASP A 237 5.41 -59.94 -44.64
C ASP A 237 4.44 -59.30 -43.63
N HIS A 238 3.82 -60.09 -42.76
CA HIS A 238 2.93 -59.58 -41.71
C HIS A 238 3.65 -58.71 -40.68
N ARG A 239 4.90 -59.04 -40.32
CA ARG A 239 5.69 -58.27 -39.34
C ARG A 239 6.15 -56.93 -39.92
N CYS A 240 6.59 -56.92 -41.18
CA CYS A 240 6.92 -55.69 -41.91
C CYS A 240 5.72 -54.75 -42.03
N LYS A 241 4.53 -55.29 -42.31
CA LYS A 241 3.31 -54.49 -42.45
C LYS A 241 2.89 -53.82 -41.14
N HIS A 242 3.01 -54.50 -40.00
CA HIS A 242 2.72 -53.94 -38.68
C HIS A 242 3.67 -52.80 -38.31
N LEU A 243 4.98 -53.01 -38.49
CA LEU A 243 6.00 -51.99 -38.19
C LEU A 243 5.83 -50.73 -39.05
N TYR A 244 5.43 -50.89 -40.32
CA TYR A 244 5.14 -49.76 -41.20
C TYR A 244 3.92 -48.95 -40.73
N GLN A 245 2.87 -49.62 -40.25
CA GLN A 245 1.70 -48.95 -39.70
C GLN A 245 2.03 -48.19 -38.41
N GLU A 246 2.78 -48.78 -37.49
CA GLU A 246 3.24 -48.10 -36.26
C GLU A 246 4.12 -46.89 -36.58
N LYS A 247 5.04 -47.02 -37.55
CA LYS A 247 5.87 -45.92 -38.03
C LYS A 247 5.02 -44.76 -38.56
N CYS A 248 4.02 -45.02 -39.39
CA CYS A 248 3.14 -43.99 -39.93
C CYS A 248 2.26 -43.30 -38.86
N VAL A 249 1.92 -43.99 -37.77
CA VAL A 249 1.23 -43.37 -36.62
C VAL A 249 2.20 -42.48 -35.84
N HIS A 250 3.43 -42.94 -35.63
CA HIS A 250 4.46 -42.17 -34.93
C HIS A 250 4.87 -40.91 -35.70
N GLU A 251 5.01 -40.98 -37.02
CA GLU A 251 5.31 -39.81 -37.88
C GLU A 251 4.21 -38.73 -37.75
N ARG A 252 2.93 -39.11 -37.80
CA ARG A 252 1.81 -38.16 -37.59
C ARG A 252 1.84 -37.54 -36.20
N MET A 253 2.09 -38.32 -35.15
CA MET A 253 2.23 -37.76 -33.80
C MET A 253 3.42 -36.79 -33.68
N CYS A 254 4.53 -37.04 -34.37
CA CYS A 254 5.66 -36.12 -34.39
C CYS A 254 5.29 -34.82 -35.11
N GLU A 255 4.58 -34.88 -36.23
CA GLU A 255 4.07 -33.70 -36.95
C GLU A 255 3.13 -32.87 -36.07
N ASP A 256 2.17 -33.52 -35.39
CA ASP A 256 1.23 -32.85 -34.47
C ASP A 256 1.97 -32.16 -33.32
N LYS A 257 2.98 -32.84 -32.73
CA LYS A 257 3.83 -32.25 -31.69
C LYS A 257 4.63 -31.06 -32.21
N GLN A 258 5.18 -31.15 -33.43
CA GLN A 258 5.92 -30.05 -34.05
C GLN A 258 5.01 -28.83 -34.27
N GLN A 259 3.78 -29.04 -34.75
CA GLN A 259 2.79 -27.98 -34.92
C GLN A 259 2.39 -27.36 -33.58
N LEU A 260 2.22 -28.18 -32.53
CA LEU A 260 1.93 -27.69 -31.19
C LEU A 260 3.08 -26.82 -30.65
N ILE A 261 4.33 -27.25 -30.82
CA ILE A 261 5.52 -26.47 -30.41
C ILE A 261 5.52 -25.11 -31.11
N LEU A 262 5.35 -25.08 -32.44
CA LEU A 262 5.29 -23.82 -33.20
C LEU A 262 4.15 -22.91 -32.73
N SER A 263 3.00 -23.47 -32.38
CA SER A 263 1.86 -22.70 -31.86
C SER A 263 2.15 -22.10 -30.48
N LEU A 264 2.87 -22.83 -29.63
CA LEU A 264 3.26 -22.39 -28.29
C LEU A 264 4.36 -21.33 -28.36
N GLU A 265 5.35 -21.50 -29.24
CA GLU A 265 6.39 -20.51 -29.52
C GLU A 265 5.78 -19.19 -30.01
N LYS A 266 4.84 -19.26 -30.96
CA LYS A 266 4.11 -18.07 -31.43
C LYS A 266 3.38 -17.37 -30.28
N ARG A 267 2.64 -18.13 -29.47
CA ARG A 267 1.91 -17.57 -28.32
C ARG A 267 2.85 -16.97 -27.27
N LEU A 268 4.04 -17.54 -27.08
CA LEU A 268 5.06 -17.01 -26.18
C LEU A 268 5.62 -15.68 -26.68
N ILE A 269 5.87 -15.58 -27.99
CA ILE A 269 6.27 -14.32 -28.64
C ILE A 269 5.16 -13.26 -28.46
N ASP A 270 3.92 -13.60 -28.80
CA ASP A 270 2.78 -12.67 -28.63
C ASP A 270 2.64 -12.19 -27.18
N LEU A 271 2.81 -13.09 -26.20
CA LEU A 271 2.76 -12.73 -24.79
C LEU A 271 3.91 -11.80 -24.39
N SER A 272 5.13 -12.07 -24.86
CA SER A 272 6.30 -11.23 -24.60
C SER A 272 6.14 -9.83 -25.16
N GLN A 273 5.59 -9.71 -26.38
CA GLN A 273 5.27 -8.43 -27.01
C GLN A 273 4.26 -7.64 -26.17
N THR A 274 3.18 -8.29 -25.72
CA THR A 274 2.16 -7.61 -24.88
C THR A 274 2.72 -7.17 -23.53
N LEU A 275 3.65 -7.93 -22.94
CA LEU A 275 4.31 -7.55 -21.69
C LEU A 275 5.20 -6.32 -21.88
N GLU A 276 5.90 -6.24 -23.00
CA GLU A 276 6.73 -5.10 -23.35
C GLU A 276 5.88 -3.83 -23.55
N ASP A 277 4.78 -3.93 -24.31
CA ASP A 277 3.83 -2.83 -24.51
C ASP A 277 3.23 -2.33 -23.17
N VAL A 278 2.87 -3.26 -22.27
CA VAL A 278 2.34 -2.92 -20.94
C VAL A 278 3.40 -2.25 -20.08
N ARG A 279 4.65 -2.73 -20.13
CA ARG A 279 5.79 -2.14 -19.41
C ARG A 279 6.02 -0.70 -19.89
N ASP A 280 6.04 -0.46 -21.19
CA ASP A 280 6.28 0.87 -21.75
C ASP A 280 5.14 1.84 -21.40
N SER A 281 3.88 1.39 -21.50
CA SER A 281 2.72 2.18 -21.07
C SER A 281 2.76 2.51 -19.57
N PHE A 282 3.25 1.58 -18.74
CA PHE A 282 3.43 1.82 -17.31
C PHE A 282 4.50 2.86 -17.03
N LEU A 283 5.66 2.78 -17.71
CA LEU A 283 6.74 3.75 -17.56
C LEU A 283 6.31 5.16 -17.97
N GLU A 284 5.57 5.30 -19.06
CA GLU A 284 4.99 6.57 -19.51
C GLU A 284 4.03 7.15 -18.45
N LYS A 285 3.08 6.36 -17.96
CA LYS A 285 2.14 6.79 -16.90
C LYS A 285 2.84 7.13 -15.59
N SER A 286 3.91 6.42 -15.26
CA SER A 286 4.73 6.71 -14.07
C SER A 286 5.42 8.07 -14.20
N ALA A 287 5.96 8.39 -15.37
CA ALA A 287 6.57 9.69 -15.63
C ALA A 287 5.53 10.83 -15.55
N ASP A 288 4.32 10.62 -16.09
CA ASP A 288 3.22 11.58 -16.00
C ASP A 288 2.78 11.83 -14.55
N LEU A 289 2.67 10.77 -13.75
CA LEU A 289 2.36 10.88 -12.32
C LEU A 289 3.44 11.65 -11.57
N GLU A 290 4.72 11.41 -11.84
CA GLU A 290 5.82 12.16 -11.23
C GLU A 290 5.77 13.65 -11.62
N ALA A 291 5.44 13.95 -12.89
CA ALA A 291 5.28 15.33 -13.36
C ALA A 291 4.10 16.03 -12.68
N LEU A 292 2.97 15.33 -12.48
CA LEU A 292 1.83 15.84 -11.73
C LEU A 292 2.16 16.07 -10.25
N GLN A 293 2.88 15.15 -9.61
CA GLN A 293 3.32 15.31 -8.23
C GLN A 293 4.20 16.56 -8.07
N LYS A 294 5.18 16.75 -8.97
CA LYS A 294 6.03 17.96 -8.97
C LYS A 294 5.21 19.25 -9.13
N LYS A 295 4.14 19.23 -9.92
CA LYS A 295 3.23 20.39 -10.06
C LYS A 295 2.43 20.64 -8.78
N ALA A 296 1.89 19.59 -8.16
CA ALA A 296 1.17 19.68 -6.89
C ALA A 296 2.07 20.23 -5.77
N ASP A 297 3.32 19.76 -5.68
CA ASP A 297 4.28 20.25 -4.69
C ASP A 297 4.63 21.73 -4.91
N LYS A 298 4.80 22.16 -6.17
CA LYS A 298 5.00 23.58 -6.51
C LYS A 298 3.79 24.42 -6.11
N GLN A 299 2.57 23.94 -6.39
CA GLN A 299 1.34 24.64 -6.02
C GLN A 299 1.21 24.75 -4.49
N SER A 300 1.48 23.67 -3.76
CA SER A 300 1.48 23.65 -2.28
C SER A 300 2.46 24.67 -1.70
N LYS A 301 3.68 24.76 -2.24
CA LYS A 301 4.67 25.78 -1.86
C LYS A 301 4.15 27.20 -2.09
N LEU A 302 3.61 27.47 -3.28
CA LEU A 302 3.03 28.79 -3.59
C LEU A 302 1.88 29.15 -2.65
N THR A 303 0.98 28.21 -2.36
CA THR A 303 -0.11 28.42 -1.40
C THR A 303 0.42 28.69 0.01
N GLY A 304 1.46 27.96 0.44
CA GLY A 304 2.14 28.22 1.71
C GLY A 304 2.77 29.62 1.79
N ASP A 305 3.37 30.10 0.71
CA ASP A 305 3.96 31.43 0.63
C ASP A 305 2.91 32.54 0.75
N VAL A 306 1.77 32.39 0.05
CA VAL A 306 0.63 33.30 0.15
C VAL A 306 0.05 33.32 1.57
N LEU A 307 -0.09 32.16 2.21
CA LEU A 307 -0.56 32.08 3.60
C LEU A 307 0.40 32.79 4.58
N ARG A 308 1.72 32.65 4.38
CA ARG A 308 2.71 33.38 5.18
C ARG A 308 2.60 34.89 4.99
N GLN A 309 2.45 35.34 3.74
CA GLN A 309 2.28 36.76 3.44
C GLN A 309 0.99 37.32 4.05
N ASN A 310 -0.13 36.59 3.99
CA ASN A 310 -1.37 36.98 4.64
C ASN A 310 -1.20 37.11 6.16
N ALA A 311 -0.55 36.14 6.81
CA ALA A 311 -0.29 36.20 8.24
C ALA A 311 0.59 37.40 8.66
N GLU A 312 1.50 37.85 7.79
CA GLU A 312 2.30 39.05 8.01
C GLU A 312 1.46 40.33 7.83
N LYS A 313 0.61 40.37 6.81
CA LYS A 313 -0.34 41.47 6.60
C LYS A 313 -1.36 41.59 7.72
N ASP A 314 -1.86 40.47 8.26
CA ASP A 314 -2.76 40.47 9.41
C ASP A 314 -2.07 41.03 10.67
N ARG A 315 -0.78 40.74 10.86
CA ARG A 315 0.04 41.34 11.93
C ARG A 315 0.23 42.85 11.73
N GLU A 316 0.51 43.31 10.50
CA GLU A 316 0.58 44.74 10.18
C GLU A 316 -0.77 45.44 10.46
N ILE A 317 -1.88 44.84 10.03
CA ILE A 317 -3.23 45.36 10.27
C ILE A 317 -3.51 45.45 11.77
N ALA A 318 -3.16 44.42 12.55
CA ALA A 318 -3.31 44.45 14.00
C ALA A 318 -2.48 45.59 14.63
N SER A 319 -1.22 45.76 14.21
CA SER A 319 -0.37 46.87 14.66
C SER A 319 -0.99 48.23 14.34
N LEU A 320 -1.43 48.46 13.09
CA LEU A 320 -2.07 49.71 12.68
C LEU A 320 -3.37 49.97 13.46
N LYS A 321 -4.20 48.95 13.71
CA LYS A 321 -5.39 49.07 14.56
C LYS A 321 -5.03 49.55 15.96
N THR A 322 -4.01 48.96 16.60
CA THR A 322 -3.57 49.41 17.93
C THR A 322 -3.02 50.84 17.94
N GLN A 323 -2.37 51.27 16.86
CA GLN A 323 -1.88 52.66 16.73
C GLN A 323 -3.04 53.65 16.56
N ILE A 324 -4.05 53.31 15.76
CA ILE A 324 -5.26 54.12 15.60
C ILE A 324 -5.98 54.26 16.94
N GLU A 325 -6.10 53.18 17.71
CA GLU A 325 -6.74 53.20 19.03
C GLU A 325 -5.96 54.09 20.04
N LYS A 326 -4.63 54.00 20.03
CA LYS A 326 -3.76 54.90 20.82
C LYS A 326 -3.88 56.37 20.41
N LEU A 327 -4.04 56.67 19.11
CA LEU A 327 -4.25 58.04 18.62
C LEU A 327 -5.66 58.56 18.97
N SER A 328 -6.68 57.71 18.92
CA SER A 328 -8.04 58.02 19.37
C SER A 328 -8.08 58.38 20.85
N GLN A 329 -7.29 57.69 21.70
CA GLN A 329 -7.22 57.97 23.14
C GLN A 329 -6.40 59.21 23.50
N LYS A 330 -5.57 59.75 22.59
CA LYS A 330 -4.79 60.98 22.78
C LYS A 330 -5.55 62.27 22.41
N SER A 331 -6.80 62.18 21.98
CA SER A 331 -7.65 63.36 21.75
C SER A 331 -8.62 63.56 22.93
N PRO A 332 -8.46 64.60 23.76
CA PRO A 332 -9.50 64.97 24.71
C PRO A 332 -10.54 65.82 23.98
N VAL A 333 -11.51 65.17 23.33
CA VAL A 333 -12.75 65.87 22.94
C VAL A 333 -13.78 65.62 24.02
N GLN A 334 -13.97 66.62 24.87
CA GLN A 334 -15.14 66.69 25.76
C GLN A 334 -16.44 66.62 24.95
N PRO A 335 -17.50 65.99 25.48
CA PRO A 335 -18.77 65.92 24.81
C PRO A 335 -19.47 67.28 24.97
N LYS A 336 -19.53 68.07 23.89
CA LYS A 336 -20.49 69.19 23.80
C LYS A 336 -21.20 69.19 22.45
N THR A 337 -22.44 68.72 22.51
CA THR A 337 -23.57 68.93 21.59
C THR A 337 -23.42 70.15 20.67
N LYS A 338 -23.57 69.97 19.34
CA LYS A 338 -24.11 71.03 18.45
C LYS A 338 -24.42 70.55 17.02
N ARG A 339 -25.71 70.70 16.70
CA ARG A 339 -26.35 71.12 15.44
C ARG A 339 -26.17 70.27 14.18
N GLY A 340 -27.28 69.67 13.76
CA GLY A 340 -27.44 69.01 12.48
C GLY A 340 -27.27 69.94 11.27
N LEU A 341 -26.84 69.32 10.17
CA LEU A 341 -26.37 69.89 8.91
C LEU A 341 -27.42 70.71 8.11
N LEU A 342 -28.65 70.84 8.59
CA LEU A 342 -29.80 71.34 7.80
C LEU A 342 -30.41 72.65 8.33
N ALA A 343 -29.84 73.27 9.37
CA ALA A 343 -30.45 74.43 10.00
C ALA A 343 -30.27 75.77 9.24
N ASN A 344 -29.36 75.86 8.27
CA ASN A 344 -29.00 77.14 7.63
C ASN A 344 -29.54 77.36 6.21
N ILE A 345 -30.41 76.47 5.69
CA ILE A 345 -30.85 76.53 4.28
C ILE A 345 -32.17 77.31 4.10
N LYS A 346 -32.81 77.78 5.18
CA LYS A 346 -34.14 78.43 5.10
C LYS A 346 -34.14 79.97 5.01
N GLU A 347 -33.00 80.65 5.00
CA GLU A 347 -33.00 82.13 5.19
C GLU A 347 -32.17 82.96 4.20
N ALA A 348 -31.85 82.44 3.01
CA ALA A 348 -31.29 83.25 1.92
C ALA A 348 -31.95 82.84 0.58
N VAL A 349 -33.16 83.33 0.31
CA VAL A 349 -33.38 84.53 -0.52
C VAL A 349 -33.09 84.27 -2.02
N THR A 350 -34.20 84.02 -2.73
CA THR A 350 -34.56 84.52 -4.08
C THR A 350 -33.58 84.36 -5.26
N SER A 351 -34.01 83.57 -6.27
CA SER A 351 -34.27 83.90 -7.70
C SER A 351 -33.36 84.91 -8.48
N PRO A 352 -33.31 84.85 -9.83
CA PRO A 352 -32.14 84.35 -10.57
C PRO A 352 -31.59 85.38 -11.59
N ARG A 353 -30.35 85.22 -12.11
CA ARG A 353 -30.03 85.65 -13.49
C ARG A 353 -28.63 85.25 -14.00
N LYS A 354 -28.68 84.58 -15.16
CA LYS A 354 -27.84 84.67 -16.37
C LYS A 354 -26.32 84.86 -16.25
N GLY A 355 -25.58 83.89 -16.80
CA GLY A 355 -24.20 84.06 -17.25
C GLY A 355 -23.70 82.82 -17.99
N THR A 356 -23.68 82.89 -19.32
CA THR A 356 -23.15 81.91 -20.28
C THR A 356 -21.61 81.81 -20.24
N SER A 357 -21.05 80.60 -20.38
CA SER A 357 -19.85 80.26 -21.19
C SER A 357 -19.42 78.83 -20.82
N SER A 358 -19.74 77.80 -21.60
CA SER A 358 -19.06 77.30 -22.81
C SER A 358 -17.78 76.48 -22.57
N ARG A 359 -17.75 75.31 -23.26
CA ARG A 359 -16.57 74.52 -23.70
C ARG A 359 -15.93 73.62 -22.62
N SER A 360 -15.55 72.35 -22.83
CA SER A 360 -15.60 71.36 -23.92
C SER A 360 -14.93 70.05 -23.42
N LEU A 361 -15.44 68.89 -23.88
CA LEU A 361 -14.78 67.62 -24.27
C LEU A 361 -13.61 67.09 -23.39
N ARG A 362 -13.47 65.79 -23.06
CA ARG A 362 -13.51 64.64 -23.97
C ARG A 362 -13.50 63.32 -23.18
N LYS A 363 -14.15 62.30 -23.73
CA LYS A 363 -14.26 60.91 -23.24
C LYS A 363 -12.98 60.08 -23.56
N THR A 364 -12.57 59.25 -22.59
CA THR A 364 -12.12 57.82 -22.59
C THR A 364 -11.53 57.20 -23.88
N PRO A 365 -10.57 56.24 -23.85
CA PRO A 365 -10.90 54.87 -23.41
C PRO A 365 -9.79 54.02 -22.73
N LYS A 366 -10.29 52.94 -22.11
CA LYS A 366 -9.59 51.74 -21.60
C LYS A 366 -9.09 50.85 -22.75
N THR A 367 -8.01 50.13 -22.51
CA THR A 367 -7.61 48.92 -23.26
C THR A 367 -7.26 47.80 -22.27
N PRO A 368 -7.66 46.54 -22.55
CA PRO A 368 -7.21 45.35 -21.83
C PRO A 368 -5.94 44.78 -22.48
N GLN A 369 -5.04 44.22 -21.68
CA GLN A 369 -3.91 43.42 -22.17
C GLN A 369 -4.25 41.93 -22.07
N HIS A 370 -3.90 41.22 -23.13
CA HIS A 370 -3.86 39.77 -23.24
C HIS A 370 -2.70 39.18 -22.44
#